data_AF-A0A8T2RZ24-F1
#
_entry.id   AF-A0A8T2RZ24-F1
#
_cell.length_a   1.000
_cell.length_b   1.000
_cell.length_c   1.000
_cell.angle_alpha   90.00
_cell.angle_beta   90.00
_cell.angle_gamma   90.00
#
_symmetry.space_group_name_H-M   'P 1'
#
loop_
_entity.id
_entity.type
_entity.pdbx_description
1 polymer ?
#
loop_
_entity_poly.entity_id
_entity_poly.type
_entity_poly.pdbx_seq_one_letter_code
_entity_poly.pdbx_strand_id
1 'polypeptide(L)'
;MPCVVDFGWDEGATLKTLLHHYEEAILQYQDFWTIMEDLDKTFWIMEPENPCRSDTFRRIALGGHCSLSVTIDPLAPRSIPECRFFGSDATITPIRSKLTSNIYKWNKAKLLTENLIEILDIVFPLPEVNAQDDISVSCGICYTFRLPDNDPTNKSFGKEGSIPDRACDNGNCGRPFHTDCLVEWMRTISTTRQSFDVLFGECPYCSHPMAVKLRRA
;
A
#
# COMPACT_ATOMS: atom_id res chain seq x y z
N MET A 1 17.40 0.94 -8.28
CA MET A 1 17.02 -0.37 -8.81
C MET A 1 16.03 -1.02 -7.86
N PRO A 2 15.08 -1.82 -8.35
CA PRO A 2 14.09 -2.49 -7.49
C PRO A 2 14.68 -3.60 -6.62
N CYS A 3 15.85 -4.13 -7.00
CA CYS A 3 16.66 -5.04 -6.19
C CYS A 3 18.07 -4.49 -6.02
N VAL A 4 18.78 -4.95 -4.98
CA VAL A 4 20.22 -4.72 -4.86
C VAL A 4 20.92 -5.48 -5.98
N VAL A 5 21.72 -4.78 -6.77
CA VAL A 5 22.53 -5.40 -7.82
C VAL A 5 23.97 -5.40 -7.31
N ASP A 6 24.50 -6.60 -7.07
CA ASP A 6 25.93 -6.77 -6.81
C ASP A 6 26.63 -6.92 -8.16
N PHE A 7 27.44 -5.92 -8.48
CA PHE A 7 28.11 -5.87 -9.77
C PHE A 7 29.45 -6.64 -9.79
N GLY A 8 29.93 -7.06 -8.61
CA GLY A 8 31.25 -7.67 -8.43
C GLY A 8 32.40 -6.72 -8.80
N TRP A 9 33.43 -6.64 -7.98
CA TRP A 9 34.66 -5.93 -8.33
C TRP A 9 35.86 -6.84 -8.13
N ASP A 10 36.27 -7.50 -9.22
CA ASP A 10 37.40 -8.43 -9.22
C ASP A 10 38.65 -7.80 -9.87
N GLU A 11 39.81 -8.42 -9.65
CA GLU A 11 41.06 -8.04 -10.33
C GLU A 11 40.91 -8.18 -11.85
N GLY A 12 40.87 -7.04 -12.55
CA GLY A 12 40.66 -6.96 -14.00
C GLY A 12 39.32 -6.34 -14.41
N ALA A 13 38.42 -6.07 -13.45
CA ALA A 13 37.22 -5.29 -13.72
C ALA A 13 37.58 -3.86 -14.16
N THR A 14 36.87 -3.37 -15.17
CA THR A 14 37.02 -2.00 -15.68
C THR A 14 35.71 -1.24 -15.50
N LEU A 15 35.76 0.10 -15.57
CA LEU A 15 34.54 0.90 -15.61
C LEU A 15 33.61 0.48 -16.76
N LYS A 16 34.17 0.04 -17.89
CA LYS A 16 33.41 -0.42 -19.05
C LYS A 16 32.64 -1.71 -18.75
N THR A 17 33.25 -2.66 -18.05
CA THR A 17 32.55 -3.91 -17.67
C THR A 17 31.48 -3.63 -16.63
N LEU A 18 31.72 -2.72 -15.69
CA LEU A 18 30.71 -2.27 -14.72
C LEU A 18 29.52 -1.59 -15.40
N LEU A 19 29.78 -0.69 -16.36
CA LEU A 19 28.73 -0.04 -17.14
C LEU A 19 27.88 -1.07 -17.89
N HIS A 20 28.51 -2.06 -18.50
CA HIS A 20 27.81 -3.12 -19.22
C HIS A 20 26.89 -3.92 -18.29
N HIS A 21 27.36 -4.34 -17.11
CA HIS A 21 26.51 -5.02 -16.13
C HIS A 21 25.33 -4.15 -15.68
N TYR A 22 25.53 -2.82 -15.56
CA TYR A 22 24.46 -1.89 -15.23
C TYR A 22 23.42 -1.78 -16.35
N GLU A 23 23.86 -1.74 -17.62
CA GLU A 23 22.97 -1.76 -18.79
C GLU A 23 22.16 -3.06 -18.85
N GLU A 24 22.79 -4.21 -18.60
CA GLU A 24 22.10 -5.51 -18.53
C GLU A 24 21.06 -5.53 -17.41
N ALA A 25 21.40 -5.01 -16.23
CA ALA A 25 20.44 -4.89 -15.12
C ALA A 25 19.26 -3.97 -15.49
N ILE A 26 19.49 -2.85 -16.17
CA ILE A 26 18.39 -1.99 -16.67
C ILE A 26 17.48 -2.79 -17.61
N LEU A 27 18.06 -3.50 -18.58
CA LEU A 27 17.29 -4.28 -19.54
C LEU A 27 16.44 -5.37 -18.86
N GLN A 28 16.98 -6.00 -17.81
CA GLN A 28 16.28 -7.01 -17.03
C GLN A 28 15.00 -6.48 -16.38
N TYR A 29 15.02 -5.25 -15.84
CA TYR A 29 13.88 -4.66 -15.12
C TYR A 29 12.93 -3.82 -15.98
N GLN A 30 13.13 -3.80 -17.30
CA GLN A 30 12.32 -2.96 -18.19
C GLN A 30 10.82 -3.35 -18.18
N ASP A 31 10.49 -4.65 -18.13
CA ASP A 31 9.10 -5.11 -18.05
C ASP A 31 8.46 -4.71 -16.71
N PHE A 32 9.21 -4.82 -15.61
CA PHE A 32 8.77 -4.38 -14.29
C PHE A 32 8.42 -2.88 -14.31
N TRP A 33 9.33 -2.03 -14.78
CA TRP A 33 9.08 -0.60 -14.84
C TRP A 33 7.93 -0.21 -15.77
N THR A 34 7.75 -0.93 -16.87
CA THR A 34 6.61 -0.74 -17.76
C THR A 34 5.28 -1.01 -17.05
N ILE A 35 5.23 -2.08 -16.25
CA ILE A 35 4.06 -2.44 -15.44
C ILE A 35 3.80 -1.42 -14.32
N MET A 36 4.85 -0.96 -13.64
CA MET A 36 4.71 0.09 -12.61
C MET A 36 4.18 1.40 -13.21
N GLU A 37 4.67 1.81 -14.38
CA GLU A 37 4.17 3.01 -15.07
C GLU A 37 2.73 2.86 -15.54
N ASP A 38 2.32 1.66 -15.96
CA ASP A 38 0.94 1.37 -16.36
C ASP A 38 -0.02 1.47 -15.16
N LEU A 39 0.39 0.94 -13.99
CA LEU A 39 -0.33 1.12 -12.73
C LEU A 39 -0.49 2.60 -12.38
N ASP A 40 0.61 3.36 -12.44
CA ASP A 40 0.65 4.78 -12.07
C ASP A 40 -0.23 5.65 -12.99
N LYS A 41 -0.40 5.25 -14.26
CA LYS A 41 -1.29 5.92 -15.22
C LYS A 41 -2.75 5.51 -15.09
N THR A 42 -3.01 4.26 -14.73
CA THR A 42 -4.36 3.67 -14.79
C THR A 42 -5.14 3.88 -13.50
N PHE A 43 -4.48 3.78 -12.35
CA PHE A 43 -5.14 3.81 -11.05
C PHE A 43 -4.77 5.04 -10.24
N TRP A 44 -5.65 5.40 -9.31
CA TRP A 44 -5.29 6.36 -8.28
C TRP A 44 -4.36 5.72 -7.24
N ILE A 45 -3.07 6.04 -7.35
CA ILE A 45 -2.03 5.64 -6.42
C ILE A 45 -2.02 6.56 -5.19
N MET A 46 -2.09 5.94 -4.02
CA MET A 46 -2.07 6.57 -2.70
C MET A 46 -0.68 6.51 -2.06
N GLU A 47 0.03 5.39 -2.23
CA GLU A 47 1.38 5.19 -1.73
C GLU A 47 2.22 4.37 -2.73
N PRO A 48 3.50 4.73 -2.92
CA PRO A 48 4.10 6.02 -2.52
C PRO A 48 3.46 7.20 -3.27
N GLU A 49 3.51 8.39 -2.66
CA GLU A 49 3.03 9.64 -3.27
C GLU A 49 3.91 10.09 -4.43
N ASN A 50 5.22 9.87 -4.29
CA ASN A 50 6.19 10.13 -5.36
C ASN A 50 6.93 8.83 -5.71
N PRO A 51 6.33 7.95 -6.52
CA PRO A 51 6.94 6.68 -6.83
C PRO A 51 8.28 6.80 -7.54
N CYS A 52 9.23 6.00 -7.11
CA CYS A 52 10.55 5.90 -7.72
C CYS A 52 10.80 4.51 -8.34
N ARG A 53 11.89 4.38 -9.10
CA ARG A 53 12.23 3.14 -9.82
C ARG A 53 12.59 1.96 -8.91
N SER A 54 12.82 2.19 -7.62
CA SER A 54 13.04 1.12 -6.64
C SER A 54 11.78 0.66 -5.92
N ASP A 55 10.67 1.40 -6.02
CA ASP A 55 9.44 1.03 -5.31
C ASP A 55 8.75 -0.12 -6.02
N THR A 56 8.61 -1.24 -5.32
CA THR A 56 8.02 -2.48 -5.83
C THR A 56 6.55 -2.65 -5.46
N PHE A 57 5.97 -1.69 -4.75
CA PHE A 57 4.58 -1.73 -4.33
C PHE A 57 3.82 -0.48 -4.75
N ARG A 58 2.49 -0.62 -4.85
CA ARG A 58 1.54 0.47 -5.01
C ARG A 58 0.33 0.24 -4.12
N ARG A 59 -0.11 1.28 -3.41
CA ARG A 59 -1.40 1.29 -2.71
C ARG A 59 -2.42 2.03 -3.57
N ILE A 60 -3.41 1.30 -4.05
CA ILE A 60 -4.42 1.76 -5.00
C ILE A 60 -5.71 2.07 -4.24
N ALA A 61 -6.33 3.22 -4.52
CA ALA A 61 -7.66 3.54 -4.00
C ALA A 61 -8.73 2.63 -4.64
N LEU A 62 -9.64 2.08 -3.82
CA LEU A 62 -10.79 1.29 -4.29
C LEU A 62 -12.14 2.02 -4.15
N GLY A 63 -12.14 3.21 -3.53
CA GLY A 63 -13.35 3.92 -3.11
C GLY A 63 -13.91 3.44 -1.76
N GLY A 64 -14.87 4.16 -1.20
CA GLY A 64 -15.56 3.76 0.05
C GLY A 64 -14.62 3.53 1.25
N HIS A 65 -13.62 4.39 1.43
CA HIS A 65 -12.56 4.26 2.45
C HIS A 65 -11.76 2.95 2.38
N CYS A 66 -11.70 2.32 1.20
CA CYS A 66 -10.95 1.09 0.97
C CYS A 66 -9.78 1.32 0.02
N SER A 67 -8.72 0.54 0.21
CA SER A 67 -7.54 0.54 -0.67
C SER A 67 -6.94 -0.86 -0.78
N LEU A 68 -6.18 -1.09 -1.85
CA LEU A 68 -5.45 -2.32 -2.13
C LEU A 68 -3.97 -2.00 -2.30
N SER A 69 -3.12 -2.57 -1.45
CA SER A 69 -1.69 -2.62 -1.71
C SER A 69 -1.37 -3.84 -2.57
N VAL A 70 -0.70 -3.61 -3.69
CA VAL A 70 -0.09 -4.65 -4.54
C VAL A 70 1.42 -4.54 -4.45
N THR A 71 2.09 -5.66 -4.20
CA THR A 71 3.56 -5.77 -4.26
C THR A 71 3.95 -6.67 -5.41
N ILE A 72 4.79 -6.15 -6.30
CA ILE A 72 5.19 -6.78 -7.55
C ILE A 72 6.61 -7.29 -7.42
N ASP A 73 6.82 -8.56 -7.77
CA ASP A 73 8.15 -9.14 -7.91
C ASP A 73 8.86 -8.52 -9.14
N PRO A 74 9.98 -7.79 -8.96
CA PRO A 74 10.70 -7.18 -10.07
C PRO A 74 11.24 -8.17 -11.11
N LEU A 75 11.47 -9.43 -10.71
CA LEU A 75 11.98 -10.49 -11.58
C LEU A 75 10.86 -11.29 -12.26
N ALA A 76 9.63 -11.20 -11.75
CA ALA A 76 8.46 -11.86 -12.31
C ALA A 76 7.24 -10.92 -12.31
N PRO A 77 7.30 -9.75 -12.95
CA PRO A 77 6.34 -8.66 -12.71
C PRO A 77 4.93 -8.94 -13.26
N ARG A 78 4.79 -9.93 -14.15
CA ARG A 78 3.50 -10.42 -14.69
C ARG A 78 2.88 -11.56 -13.89
N SER A 79 3.55 -12.04 -12.85
CA SER A 79 2.98 -13.02 -11.92
C SER A 79 1.89 -12.38 -11.04
N ILE A 80 1.14 -13.22 -10.32
CA ILE A 80 0.14 -12.73 -9.37
C ILE A 80 0.88 -11.97 -8.25
N PRO A 81 0.60 -10.68 -8.02
CA PRO A 81 1.24 -9.90 -6.97
C PRO A 81 0.73 -10.28 -5.59
N GLU A 82 1.48 -9.90 -4.54
CA GLU A 82 0.96 -9.93 -3.18
C GLU A 82 -0.09 -8.83 -3.03
N CYS A 83 -1.32 -9.20 -2.63
CA CYS A 83 -2.45 -8.28 -2.50
C CYS A 83 -2.87 -8.14 -1.04
N ARG A 84 -2.84 -6.91 -0.51
CA ARG A 84 -3.28 -6.58 0.85
C ARG A 84 -4.34 -5.47 0.84
N PHE A 85 -5.52 -5.78 1.37
CA PHE A 85 -6.63 -4.82 1.44
C PHE A 85 -6.65 -4.04 2.77
N PHE A 86 -7.14 -2.80 2.71
CA PHE A 86 -7.34 -1.90 3.86
C PHE A 86 -8.71 -1.22 3.76
N GLY A 87 -9.37 -0.99 4.90
CA GLY A 87 -10.81 -0.68 4.97
C GLY A 87 -11.53 -1.60 5.96
N SER A 88 -12.84 -1.40 6.13
CA SER A 88 -13.64 -2.24 7.03
C SER A 88 -13.80 -3.66 6.49
N ASP A 89 -13.93 -4.66 7.36
CA ASP A 89 -14.19 -6.03 6.90
C ASP A 89 -15.47 -6.15 6.06
N ALA A 90 -16.51 -5.37 6.39
CA ALA A 90 -17.77 -5.37 5.64
C ALA A 90 -17.59 -4.95 4.17
N THR A 91 -16.70 -3.99 3.90
CA THR A 91 -16.43 -3.47 2.56
C THR A 91 -15.38 -4.28 1.81
N ILE A 92 -14.35 -4.79 2.51
CA ILE A 92 -13.26 -5.56 1.88
C ILE A 92 -13.68 -6.99 1.56
N THR A 93 -14.41 -7.66 2.45
CA THR A 93 -14.68 -9.11 2.32
C THR A 93 -15.26 -9.51 0.97
N PRO A 94 -16.24 -8.76 0.39
CA PRO A 94 -16.73 -9.05 -0.96
C PRO A 94 -15.65 -8.96 -2.03
N ILE A 95 -14.79 -7.92 -1.98
CA ILE A 95 -13.72 -7.69 -2.96
C ILE A 95 -12.63 -8.77 -2.85
N ARG A 96 -12.27 -9.13 -1.61
CA ARG A 96 -11.33 -10.23 -1.33
C ARG A 96 -11.87 -11.58 -1.84
N SER A 97 -13.18 -11.81 -1.69
CA SER A 97 -13.85 -13.00 -2.21
C SER A 97 -13.76 -13.04 -3.74
N LYS A 98 -14.01 -11.92 -4.43
CA LYS A 98 -13.84 -11.80 -5.89
C LYS A 98 -12.41 -12.09 -6.33
N LEU A 99 -11.41 -11.53 -5.65
CA LEU A 99 -9.99 -11.84 -5.93
C LEU A 99 -9.76 -13.35 -5.87
N THR A 100 -10.18 -13.98 -4.78
CA THR A 100 -9.96 -15.41 -4.54
C THR A 100 -10.72 -16.28 -5.55
N SER A 101 -11.97 -15.94 -5.85
CA SER A 101 -12.81 -16.72 -6.76
C SER A 101 -12.37 -16.57 -8.21
N ASN A 102 -11.88 -15.41 -8.62
CA ASN A 102 -11.51 -15.11 -10.01
C ASN A 102 -10.00 -15.26 -10.29
N ILE A 103 -9.17 -15.60 -9.29
CA ILE A 103 -7.71 -15.65 -9.46
C ILE A 103 -7.26 -16.58 -10.59
N TYR A 104 -8.02 -17.64 -10.86
CA TYR A 104 -7.75 -18.58 -11.95
C TYR A 104 -7.82 -17.95 -13.35
N LYS A 105 -8.44 -16.76 -13.49
CA LYS A 105 -8.49 -15.99 -14.73
C LYS A 105 -7.21 -15.19 -14.99
N TRP A 106 -6.28 -15.16 -14.03
CA TRP A 106 -5.03 -14.42 -14.18
C TRP A 106 -4.26 -14.85 -15.42
N ASN A 107 -3.99 -13.89 -16.30
CA ASN A 107 -3.30 -14.14 -17.55
C ASN A 107 -2.03 -13.30 -17.63
N LYS A 108 -0.87 -13.97 -17.64
CA LYS A 108 0.45 -13.32 -17.75
C LYS A 108 0.68 -12.61 -19.10
N ALA A 109 -0.15 -12.85 -20.10
CA ALA A 109 -0.08 -12.15 -21.38
C ALA A 109 -0.81 -10.79 -21.36
N LYS A 110 -1.72 -10.58 -20.40
CA LYS A 110 -2.43 -9.30 -20.20
C LYS A 110 -1.62 -8.34 -19.34
N LEU A 111 -1.97 -7.06 -19.39
CA LEU A 111 -1.44 -6.08 -18.46
C LEU A 111 -1.89 -6.42 -17.03
N LEU A 112 -1.10 -6.00 -16.04
CA LEU A 112 -1.42 -6.22 -14.64
C LEU A 112 -2.70 -5.47 -14.24
N THR A 113 -2.88 -4.25 -14.76
CA THR A 113 -4.09 -3.43 -14.59
C THR A 113 -5.34 -4.13 -15.13
N GLU A 114 -5.28 -4.69 -16.34
CA GLU A 114 -6.37 -5.46 -16.95
C GLU A 114 -6.76 -6.68 -16.10
N ASN A 115 -5.76 -7.42 -15.60
CA ASN A 115 -6.00 -8.55 -14.69
C ASN A 115 -6.72 -8.08 -13.42
N LEU A 116 -6.25 -7.00 -12.78
CA LEU A 116 -6.87 -6.48 -11.55
C LEU A 116 -8.31 -6.01 -11.78
N ILE A 117 -8.59 -5.33 -12.89
CA ILE A 117 -9.93 -4.88 -13.26
C ILE A 117 -10.86 -6.08 -13.47
N GLU A 118 -10.44 -7.07 -14.25
CA GLU A 118 -11.25 -8.26 -14.56
C GLU A 118 -11.50 -9.14 -13.33
N ILE A 119 -10.48 -9.32 -12.49
CA ILE A 119 -10.55 -10.23 -11.33
C ILE A 119 -11.34 -9.61 -10.19
N LEU A 120 -11.08 -8.34 -9.88
CA LEU A 120 -11.79 -7.64 -8.81
C LEU A 120 -13.19 -7.23 -9.22
N ASP A 121 -13.45 -7.03 -10.51
CA ASP A 121 -14.79 -6.72 -11.05
C ASP A 121 -15.44 -5.57 -10.26
N ILE A 122 -14.70 -4.48 -10.12
CA ILE A 122 -15.12 -3.24 -9.46
C ILE A 122 -14.81 -2.05 -10.36
N VAL A 123 -15.50 -0.94 -10.10
CA VAL A 123 -15.18 0.34 -10.71
C VAL A 123 -14.12 1.02 -9.84
N PHE A 124 -12.91 1.18 -10.38
CA PHE A 124 -11.87 1.93 -9.69
C PHE A 124 -12.18 3.42 -9.74
N PRO A 125 -11.93 4.17 -8.65
CA PRO A 125 -12.07 5.61 -8.66
C PRO A 125 -11.04 6.24 -9.62
N LEU A 126 -11.45 7.32 -10.29
CA LEU A 126 -10.54 8.10 -11.11
C LEU A 126 -9.62 8.94 -10.21
N PRO A 127 -8.38 9.25 -10.65
CA PRO A 127 -7.53 10.23 -9.98
C PRO A 127 -8.13 11.63 -10.17
N GLU A 128 -9.12 12.03 -9.35
CA GLU A 128 -9.70 13.38 -9.44
C GLU A 128 -8.86 14.42 -8.70
N VAL A 129 -8.58 15.52 -9.38
CA VAL A 129 -7.70 16.64 -8.96
C VAL A 129 -8.30 17.45 -7.79
N ASN A 130 -9.54 17.19 -7.35
CA ASN A 130 -10.25 17.97 -6.32
C ASN A 130 -11.08 17.12 -5.32
N ALA A 131 -10.74 15.84 -5.09
CA ALA A 131 -11.53 14.94 -4.23
C ALA A 131 -11.20 15.03 -2.72
N GLN A 132 -11.01 16.22 -2.17
CA GLN A 132 -10.75 16.39 -0.73
C GLN A 132 -11.97 16.06 0.15
N ASP A 133 -13.19 16.07 -0.41
CA ASP A 133 -14.41 15.93 0.38
C ASP A 133 -15.13 14.56 0.24
N ASP A 134 -15.14 13.92 -0.94
CA ASP A 134 -16.01 12.75 -1.18
C ASP A 134 -15.36 11.38 -0.91
N ILE A 135 -14.04 11.32 -0.79
CA ILE A 135 -13.32 10.10 -0.43
C ILE A 135 -12.44 10.47 0.76
N SER A 136 -13.05 10.79 1.90
CA SER A 136 -12.31 11.14 3.12
C SER A 136 -11.53 9.93 3.65
N VAL A 137 -10.39 9.65 3.02
CA VAL A 137 -9.37 8.70 3.49
C VAL A 137 -8.55 9.32 4.62
N SER A 138 -8.85 10.56 5.00
CA SER A 138 -8.29 11.24 6.16
C SER A 138 -8.62 10.50 7.45
N CYS A 139 -7.67 10.49 8.39
CA CYS A 139 -7.88 9.86 9.68
C CYS A 139 -9.02 10.53 10.46
N GLY A 140 -9.91 9.73 11.04
CA GLY A 140 -10.99 10.24 11.89
C GLY A 140 -10.53 10.91 13.20
N ILE A 141 -9.24 10.90 13.54
CA ILE A 141 -8.73 11.52 14.77
C ILE A 141 -8.01 12.84 14.45
N CYS A 142 -7.00 12.80 13.58
CA CYS A 142 -6.22 14.00 13.26
C CYS A 142 -6.72 14.75 12.03
N TYR A 143 -7.69 14.20 11.29
CA TYR A 143 -8.24 14.75 10.04
C TYR A 143 -7.23 15.00 8.93
N THR A 144 -6.02 14.46 9.05
CA THR A 144 -5.02 14.47 7.98
C THR A 144 -5.01 13.15 7.24
N PHE A 145 -4.68 13.19 5.95
CA PHE A 145 -4.40 11.98 5.18
C PHE A 145 -3.00 11.44 5.46
N ARG A 146 -2.00 12.31 5.56
CA ARG A 146 -0.61 11.92 5.81
C ARG A 146 -0.09 12.62 7.05
N LEU A 147 0.45 11.86 7.99
CA LEU A 147 1.22 12.41 9.11
C LEU A 147 2.63 12.77 8.63
N PRO A 148 3.26 13.82 9.18
CA PRO A 148 4.69 14.05 8.98
C PRO A 148 5.50 12.90 9.60
N ASP A 149 6.70 12.62 9.07
CA ASP A 149 7.59 11.63 9.67
C ASP A 149 8.01 12.11 11.07
N ASN A 150 7.82 11.25 12.07
CA ASN A 150 8.07 11.54 13.48
C ASN A 150 9.53 11.25 13.89
N ASP A 151 10.38 10.71 13.00
CA ASP A 151 11.79 10.44 13.28
C ASP A 151 12.74 11.45 12.59
N PRO A 152 13.17 12.52 13.29
CA PRO A 152 14.11 13.50 12.75
C PRO A 152 15.54 12.96 12.54
N THR A 153 15.86 11.75 13.04
CA THR A 153 17.18 11.12 12.93
C THR A 153 17.29 10.16 11.75
N ASN A 154 16.16 9.64 11.25
CA ASN A 154 16.08 8.92 9.99
C ASN A 154 15.89 9.89 8.82
N LYS A 155 16.96 10.62 8.45
CA LYS A 155 17.05 11.23 7.12
C LYS A 155 17.31 10.19 6.02
N SER A 156 16.64 9.04 6.09
CA SER A 156 16.59 8.12 4.95
C SER A 156 15.78 8.83 3.86
N PHE A 157 16.46 9.13 2.75
CA PHE A 157 15.89 9.80 1.59
C PHE A 157 14.64 9.03 1.12
N GLY A 158 13.45 9.60 1.30
CA GLY A 158 12.20 9.06 0.75
C GLY A 158 11.27 8.29 1.70
N LYS A 159 11.43 8.33 3.04
CA LYS A 159 10.40 7.76 3.92
C LYS A 159 9.23 8.75 4.08
N GLU A 160 8.15 8.48 3.37
CA GLU A 160 6.91 9.24 3.48
C GLU A 160 6.22 8.93 4.82
N GLY A 161 5.61 9.92 5.47
CA GLY A 161 4.93 9.70 6.74
C GLY A 161 3.64 8.88 6.62
N SER A 162 3.08 8.43 7.75
CA SER A 162 2.04 7.39 7.73
C SER A 162 0.69 7.90 7.22
N ILE A 163 -0.05 7.04 6.52
CA ILE A 163 -1.46 7.26 6.14
C ILE A 163 -2.39 6.29 6.88
N PRO A 164 -3.72 6.50 6.88
CA PRO A 164 -4.65 5.61 7.58
C PRO A 164 -4.59 4.19 7.04
N ASP A 165 -4.29 3.25 7.92
CA ASP A 165 -4.11 1.82 7.62
C ASP A 165 -5.03 0.93 8.47
N ARG A 166 -5.85 1.54 9.32
CA ARG A 166 -6.89 0.88 10.12
C ARG A 166 -8.24 1.48 9.80
N ALA A 167 -9.28 0.67 9.82
CA ALA A 167 -10.66 1.14 9.73
C ALA A 167 -11.50 0.47 10.81
N CYS A 168 -12.60 1.10 11.19
CA CYS A 168 -13.60 0.46 12.04
C CYS A 168 -14.35 -0.63 11.27
N ASP A 169 -14.46 -1.83 11.84
CA ASP A 169 -15.13 -2.98 11.21
C ASP A 169 -16.65 -2.91 11.23
N ASN A 170 -17.23 -1.97 11.97
CA ASN A 170 -18.66 -1.71 11.90
C ASN A 170 -19.01 -1.19 10.50
N GLY A 171 -19.82 -1.95 9.75
CA GLY A 171 -20.22 -1.62 8.38
C GLY A 171 -21.00 -0.31 8.24
N ASN A 172 -21.59 0.20 9.32
CA ASN A 172 -22.24 1.53 9.35
C ASN A 172 -21.27 2.66 9.73
N CYS A 173 -20.03 2.35 10.07
CA CYS A 173 -19.02 3.32 10.50
C CYS A 173 -17.87 3.44 9.50
N GLY A 174 -17.09 2.37 9.29
CA GLY A 174 -16.00 2.31 8.30
C GLY A 174 -14.89 3.36 8.44
N ARG A 175 -14.87 4.17 9.51
CA ARG A 175 -13.96 5.32 9.64
C ARG A 175 -12.49 4.87 9.59
N PRO A 176 -11.63 5.49 8.76
CA PRO A 176 -10.21 5.17 8.72
C PRO A 176 -9.41 5.92 9.79
N PHE A 177 -8.33 5.32 10.27
CA PHE A 177 -7.42 5.88 11.27
C PHE A 177 -5.97 5.53 10.94
N HIS A 178 -5.04 6.44 11.24
CA HIS A 178 -3.64 6.07 11.40
C HIS A 178 -3.51 5.13 12.60
N THR A 179 -2.69 4.08 12.47
CA THR A 179 -2.32 3.24 13.62
C THR A 179 -1.80 4.09 14.78
N ASP A 180 -0.96 5.09 14.53
CA ASP A 180 -0.37 5.93 15.58
C ASP A 180 -1.43 6.76 16.33
N CYS A 181 -2.31 7.46 15.60
CA CYS A 181 -3.41 8.22 16.20
C CYS A 181 -4.35 7.32 17.01
N LEU A 182 -4.69 6.14 16.49
CA LEU A 182 -5.59 5.22 17.18
C LEU A 182 -4.95 4.63 18.45
N VAL A 183 -3.66 4.32 18.41
CA VAL A 183 -2.89 3.86 19.59
C VAL A 183 -2.83 4.95 20.66
N GLU A 184 -2.52 6.19 20.27
CA GLU A 184 -2.47 7.32 21.20
C GLU A 184 -3.84 7.55 21.84
N TRP A 185 -4.91 7.58 21.04
CA TRP A 185 -6.28 7.66 21.52
C TRP A 185 -6.61 6.54 22.52
N MET A 186 -6.39 5.28 22.15
CA MET A 186 -6.73 4.13 23.00
C MET A 186 -5.98 4.14 24.34
N ARG A 187 -4.76 4.67 24.39
CA ARG A 187 -3.97 4.79 25.64
C ARG A 187 -4.55 5.81 26.62
N THR A 188 -5.32 6.78 26.16
CA THR A 188 -5.98 7.77 27.04
C THR A 188 -7.24 7.22 27.72
N ILE A 189 -7.75 6.07 27.27
CA ILE A 189 -9.00 5.47 27.74
C ILE A 189 -8.71 4.40 28.80
N SER A 190 -9.30 4.54 29.99
CA SER A 190 -9.08 3.63 31.13
C SER A 190 -9.66 2.22 30.93
N THR A 191 -10.64 2.06 30.03
CA THR A 191 -11.25 0.77 29.69
C THR A 191 -10.47 0.00 28.62
N THR A 192 -9.51 0.62 27.93
CA THR A 192 -8.63 -0.07 26.98
C THR A 192 -7.86 -1.19 27.69
N ARG A 193 -7.72 -2.33 27.01
CA ARG A 193 -6.92 -3.47 27.47
C ARG A 193 -5.75 -3.66 26.54
N GLN A 194 -4.62 -4.11 27.06
CA GLN A 194 -3.48 -4.52 26.26
C GLN A 194 -3.23 -6.01 26.47
N SER A 195 -3.03 -6.75 25.37
CA SER A 195 -2.48 -8.11 25.40
C SER A 195 -1.31 -8.16 24.44
N PHE A 196 -0.11 -8.45 24.97
CA PHE A 196 1.15 -8.39 24.22
C PHE A 196 1.34 -7.06 23.48
N ASP A 197 1.41 -7.12 22.15
CA ASP A 197 1.58 -5.99 21.24
C ASP A 197 0.24 -5.54 20.62
N VAL A 198 -0.91 -5.91 21.20
CA VAL A 198 -2.24 -5.52 20.71
C VAL A 198 -3.03 -4.77 21.79
N LEU A 199 -3.53 -3.59 21.44
CA LEU A 199 -4.51 -2.84 22.23
C LEU A 199 -5.92 -3.21 21.77
N PHE A 200 -6.81 -3.43 22.74
CA PHE A 200 -8.23 -3.68 22.56
C PHE A 200 -9.01 -2.54 23.20
N GLY A 201 -9.78 -1.83 22.40
CA GLY A 201 -10.58 -0.70 22.83
C GLY A 201 -11.82 -0.59 21.96
N GLU A 202 -12.32 0.63 21.83
CA GLU A 202 -13.52 0.93 21.07
C GLU A 202 -13.26 2.00 20.01
N CYS A 203 -14.04 1.98 18.94
CA CYS A 203 -14.02 3.01 17.91
C CYS A 203 -14.40 4.37 18.49
N PRO A 204 -13.62 5.45 18.24
CA PRO A 204 -13.93 6.81 18.71
C PRO A 204 -15.30 7.34 18.25
N TYR A 205 -15.87 6.75 17.20
CA TYR A 205 -17.10 7.24 16.56
C TYR A 205 -18.35 6.44 16.89
N CYS A 206 -18.25 5.11 16.97
CA CYS A 206 -19.42 4.24 17.12
C CYS A 206 -19.32 3.26 18.29
N SER A 207 -18.27 3.35 19.10
CA SER A 207 -18.00 2.45 20.23
C SER A 207 -17.90 0.96 19.87
N HIS A 208 -17.82 0.62 18.58
CA HIS A 208 -17.63 -0.77 18.16
C HIS A 208 -16.25 -1.26 18.62
N PRO A 209 -16.12 -2.51 19.11
CA PRO A 209 -14.83 -3.05 19.52
C PRO A 209 -13.79 -2.97 18.41
N MET A 210 -12.57 -2.54 18.75
CA MET A 210 -11.45 -2.43 17.82
C MET A 210 -10.18 -2.99 18.45
N ALA A 211 -9.35 -3.62 17.62
CA ALA A 211 -8.03 -4.10 18.01
C ALA A 211 -6.95 -3.46 17.13
N VAL A 212 -5.90 -2.91 17.75
CA VAL A 212 -4.78 -2.30 17.05
C VAL A 212 -3.46 -2.89 17.51
N LYS A 213 -2.67 -3.38 16.56
CA LYS A 213 -1.32 -3.91 16.81
C LYS A 213 -0.33 -2.75 16.86
N LEU A 214 0.44 -2.67 17.94
CA LEU A 214 1.52 -1.71 18.13
C LEU A 214 2.61 -1.97 17.08
N ARG A 215 3.08 -0.92 16.40
CA ARG A 215 4.28 -1.00 15.56
C ARG A 215 5.48 -1.13 16.49
N ARG A 216 6.36 -2.10 16.23
CA ARG A 216 7.65 -2.19 16.94
C ARG A 216 8.48 -0.97 16.56
N ALA A 217 8.95 -0.24 17.57
CA ALA A 217 9.95 0.82 17.41
C ALA A 217 11.26 0.21 16.90
#